data_AF-A0A3S4KDT4-F1
#
_entry.id   AF-A0A3S4KDT4-F1
#
_cell.length_a   1.000
_cell.length_b   1.000
_cell.length_c   1.000
_cell.angle_alpha   90.00
_cell.angle_beta   90.00
_cell.angle_gamma   90.00
#
_symmetry.space_group_name_H-M   'P 1'
#
loop_
_entity.id
_entity.type
_entity.pdbx_description
1 polymer ?
#
loop_
_entity_poly.entity_id
_entity_poly.type
_entity_poly.pdbx_seq_one_letter_code
_entity_poly.pdbx_strand_id
1 'polypeptide(L)'
;MRHALVLFGGIVPRKATTHLRALLNDADAVLLAADTADEALFRTEVVGAKLALTEWLVQRGWRPFLNEAGEKKIAGSFKRFADIHLSRVAAELRSAVQHLAVEDAADQLPKLSRDIDSVQLLAGAYGDAVAPWLENWQELQRAIEHDDRSVFEYFRRQALAAEPFWLHSGKR
;
A
#
# COMPACT_ATOMS: atom_id res chain seq x y z
N MET A 1 -2.02 6.43 -2.26
CA MET A 1 -0.86 7.10 -2.93
C MET A 1 0.46 6.97 -2.15
N ARG A 2 0.52 7.33 -0.87
CA ARG A 2 1.76 7.28 -0.07
C ARG A 2 2.43 5.90 -0.06
N HIS A 3 1.62 4.85 0.06
CA HIS A 3 2.11 3.46 0.05
C HIS A 3 2.80 3.10 -1.27
N ALA A 4 2.24 3.50 -2.42
CA ALA A 4 2.91 3.36 -3.71
C ALA A 4 4.27 4.08 -3.75
N LEU A 5 4.34 5.33 -3.25
CA LEU A 5 5.60 6.08 -3.21
C LEU A 5 6.67 5.42 -2.32
N VAL A 6 6.26 4.69 -1.28
CA VAL A 6 7.17 3.94 -0.41
C VAL A 6 7.62 2.65 -1.10
N LEU A 7 6.68 1.92 -1.71
CA LEU A 7 6.93 0.67 -2.41
C LEU A 7 7.97 0.83 -3.53
N PHE A 8 7.86 1.89 -4.33
CA PHE A 8 8.81 2.20 -5.40
C PHE A 8 10.05 2.97 -4.92
N GLY A 9 10.19 3.25 -3.61
CA GLY A 9 11.27 4.05 -3.05
C GLY A 9 12.68 3.47 -3.23
N GLY A 10 12.80 2.15 -3.47
CA GLY A 10 14.06 1.49 -3.83
C GLY A 10 14.53 1.74 -5.28
N ILE A 11 13.67 2.38 -6.09
CA ILE A 11 13.94 2.79 -7.47
C ILE A 11 13.88 4.31 -7.58
N VAL A 12 12.78 4.91 -7.14
CA VAL A 12 12.52 6.35 -7.17
C VAL A 12 12.96 6.98 -5.85
N PRO A 13 13.99 7.84 -5.84
CA PRO A 13 14.48 8.44 -4.61
C PRO A 13 13.42 9.29 -3.90
N ARG A 14 13.44 9.30 -2.56
CA ARG A 14 12.49 10.10 -1.75
C ARG A 14 12.43 11.57 -2.15
N LYS A 15 13.58 12.16 -2.52
CA LYS A 15 13.70 13.56 -2.97
C LYS A 15 12.86 13.89 -4.21
N ALA A 16 12.57 12.91 -5.07
CA ALA A 16 11.73 13.09 -6.26
C ALA A 16 10.25 13.39 -5.94
N THR A 17 9.86 13.21 -4.67
CA THR A 17 8.48 13.25 -4.21
C THR A 17 8.33 14.07 -2.92
N THR A 18 9.32 14.89 -2.56
CA THR A 18 9.28 15.73 -1.35
C THR A 18 8.12 16.72 -1.40
N HIS A 19 8.06 17.54 -2.46
CA HIS A 19 7.01 18.55 -2.62
C HIS A 19 5.62 17.91 -2.70
N LEU A 20 5.46 16.86 -3.52
CA LEU A 20 4.21 16.13 -3.64
C LEU A 20 3.73 15.56 -2.29
N ARG A 21 4.63 14.99 -1.47
CA ARG A 21 4.25 14.49 -0.14
C ARG A 21 3.83 15.60 0.83
N ALA A 22 4.42 16.80 0.72
CA ALA A 22 4.01 17.95 1.52
C ALA A 22 2.59 18.39 1.14
N LEU A 23 2.32 18.57 -0.16
CA LEU A 23 0.97 18.91 -0.63
C LEU A 23 -0.08 17.88 -0.25
N LEU A 24 0.26 16.58 -0.34
CA LEU A 24 -0.64 15.53 0.12
C LEU A 24 -0.88 15.62 1.64
N ASN A 25 0.10 16.03 2.45
CA ASN A 25 -0.11 16.18 3.90
C ASN A 25 -1.08 17.33 4.18
N ASP A 26 -0.90 18.46 3.49
CA ASP A 26 -1.74 19.63 3.66
C ASP A 26 -3.17 19.33 3.21
N ALA A 27 -3.33 18.60 2.09
CA ALA A 27 -4.62 18.11 1.63
C ALA A 27 -5.28 17.15 2.63
N ASP A 28 -4.54 16.18 3.18
CA ASP A 28 -5.06 15.22 4.17
C ASP A 28 -5.56 15.97 5.43
N ALA A 29 -4.82 16.97 5.91
CA ALA A 29 -5.21 17.77 7.07
C ALA A 29 -6.52 18.55 6.83
N VAL A 30 -6.67 19.14 5.64
CA VAL A 30 -7.89 19.86 5.25
C VAL A 30 -9.08 18.91 5.08
N LEU A 31 -8.88 17.73 4.49
CA LEU A 31 -9.93 16.72 4.35
C LEU A 31 -10.43 16.21 5.71
N LEU A 32 -9.52 16.02 6.68
CA LEU A 32 -9.87 15.56 8.02
C LEU A 32 -10.60 16.62 8.86
N ALA A 33 -10.33 17.91 8.59
CA ALA A 33 -10.91 19.02 9.35
C ALA A 33 -12.25 19.52 8.77
N ALA A 34 -12.63 19.11 7.56
CA ALA A 34 -13.83 19.62 6.89
C ALA A 34 -15.10 18.93 7.41
N ASP A 35 -16.15 19.73 7.64
CA ASP A 35 -17.46 19.23 8.10
C ASP A 35 -18.26 18.58 6.97
N THR A 36 -18.02 18.99 5.73
CA THR A 36 -18.71 18.45 4.54
C THR A 36 -17.74 18.14 3.41
N ALA A 37 -18.11 17.15 2.58
CA ALA A 37 -17.33 16.80 1.40
C ALA A 37 -17.23 17.98 0.42
N ASP A 38 -18.31 18.73 0.21
CA ASP A 38 -18.34 19.86 -0.73
C ASP A 38 -17.39 20.98 -0.31
N GLU A 39 -17.31 21.28 0.99
CA GLU A 39 -16.34 22.25 1.50
C GLU A 39 -14.91 21.79 1.23
N ALA A 40 -14.61 20.52 1.51
CA ALA A 40 -13.26 19.97 1.39
C ALA A 40 -12.79 19.85 -0.08
N LEU A 41 -13.69 19.47 -0.98
CA LEU A 41 -13.36 19.09 -2.36
C LEU A 41 -12.77 20.24 -3.18
N PHE A 42 -13.18 21.48 -2.91
CA PHE A 42 -12.74 22.68 -3.63
C PHE A 42 -11.66 23.50 -2.90
N ARG A 43 -11.16 23.00 -1.77
CA ARG A 43 -10.05 23.63 -1.05
C ARG A 43 -8.80 23.63 -1.91
N THR A 44 -8.08 24.76 -1.90
CA THR A 44 -6.85 24.95 -2.67
C THR A 44 -5.82 23.87 -2.40
N GLU A 45 -5.72 23.40 -1.16
CA GLU A 45 -4.81 22.33 -0.74
C GLU A 45 -5.15 21.00 -1.42
N VAL A 46 -6.43 20.63 -1.46
CA VAL A 46 -6.92 19.39 -2.08
C VAL A 46 -6.77 19.45 -3.60
N VAL A 47 -7.19 20.55 -4.22
CA VAL A 47 -7.08 20.75 -5.67
C VAL A 47 -5.61 20.83 -6.09
N GLY A 48 -4.78 21.54 -5.33
CA GLY A 48 -3.35 21.67 -5.56
C GLY A 48 -2.62 20.34 -5.47
N ALA A 49 -2.92 19.51 -4.46
CA ALA A 49 -2.35 18.18 -4.34
C ALA A 49 -2.76 17.25 -5.50
N LYS A 50 -4.03 17.30 -5.94
CA LYS A 50 -4.50 16.55 -7.11
C LYS A 50 -3.80 16.98 -8.40
N LEU A 51 -3.66 18.29 -8.62
CA LEU A 51 -2.97 18.81 -9.80
C LEU A 51 -1.49 18.42 -9.80
N ALA A 52 -0.80 18.59 -8.66
CA ALA A 52 0.61 18.21 -8.53
C ALA A 52 0.83 16.72 -8.75
N LEU A 53 -0.07 15.85 -8.25
CA LEU A 53 -0.01 14.42 -8.52
C LEU A 53 -0.20 14.12 -10.01
N THR A 54 -1.19 14.78 -10.64
CA THR A 54 -1.49 14.61 -12.06
C THR A 54 -0.29 15.02 -12.92
N GLU A 55 0.26 16.20 -12.67
CA GLU A 55 1.44 16.69 -13.37
C GLU A 55 2.63 15.74 -13.20
N TRP A 56 2.91 15.32 -11.97
CA TRP A 56 4.00 14.40 -11.66
C TRP A 56 3.85 13.05 -12.39
N LEU A 57 2.64 12.52 -12.51
CA LEU A 57 2.37 11.29 -13.25
C LEU A 57 2.53 11.48 -14.77
N VAL A 58 1.91 12.52 -15.34
CA VAL A 58 1.91 12.78 -16.79
C VAL A 58 3.32 13.09 -17.29
N GLN A 59 4.07 13.92 -16.57
CA GLN A 59 5.43 14.29 -16.93
C GLN A 59 6.46 13.22 -16.55
N ARG A 60 6.04 12.14 -15.88
CA ARG A 60 6.93 11.13 -15.29
C ARG A 60 8.01 11.78 -14.42
N GLY A 61 7.58 12.59 -13.46
CA GLY A 61 8.43 13.46 -12.62
C GLY A 61 9.51 12.75 -11.81
N TRP A 62 9.50 11.42 -11.76
CA TRP A 62 10.58 10.61 -11.21
C TRP A 62 11.80 10.46 -12.12
N ARG A 63 11.66 10.53 -13.45
CA ARG A 63 12.74 10.21 -14.41
C ARG A 63 14.02 11.02 -14.20
N PRO A 64 13.98 12.35 -14.00
CA PRO A 64 15.21 13.14 -13.78
C PRO A 64 16.01 12.74 -12.54
N PHE A 65 15.41 11.96 -11.62
CA PHE A 65 16.04 11.54 -10.38
C PHE A 65 16.67 10.13 -10.46
N LEU A 66 16.46 9.40 -11.56
CA LEU A 66 16.99 8.06 -11.72
C LEU A 66 18.46 8.10 -12.15
N ASN A 67 19.28 7.28 -11.51
CA ASN A 67 20.61 6.95 -12.00
C ASN A 67 20.52 5.74 -12.96
N GLU A 68 21.65 5.34 -13.56
CA GLU A 68 21.69 4.22 -14.50
C GLU A 68 21.11 2.92 -13.91
N ALA A 69 21.37 2.64 -12.63
CA ALA A 69 20.81 1.48 -11.94
C ALA A 69 19.29 1.59 -11.75
N GLY A 70 18.78 2.78 -11.43
CA GLY A 70 17.35 3.07 -11.32
C GLY A 70 16.62 2.94 -12.65
N GLU A 71 17.23 3.44 -13.75
CA GLU A 71 16.71 3.28 -15.12
C GLU A 71 16.65 1.80 -15.53
N LYS A 72 17.69 1.01 -15.22
CA LYS A 72 17.67 -0.44 -15.48
C LYS A 72 16.57 -1.15 -14.69
N LYS A 73 16.34 -0.78 -13.44
CA LYS A 73 15.28 -1.36 -12.60
C LYS A 73 13.88 -1.01 -13.10
N ILE A 74 13.64 0.26 -13.47
CA ILE A 74 12.32 0.71 -13.92
C ILE A 74 11.96 0.13 -15.30
N ALA A 75 12.96 -0.11 -16.16
CA ALA A 75 12.78 -0.79 -17.44
C ALA A 75 12.69 -2.33 -17.32
N GLY A 76 12.88 -2.88 -16.11
CA GLY A 76 12.84 -4.31 -15.85
C GLY A 76 11.45 -4.92 -15.84
N SER A 77 11.38 -6.23 -15.64
CA SER A 77 10.10 -6.96 -15.54
C SER A 77 9.35 -6.60 -14.26
N PHE A 78 8.17 -6.01 -14.42
CA PHE A 78 7.27 -5.75 -13.29
C PHE A 78 6.89 -7.02 -12.55
N LYS A 79 6.65 -8.14 -13.25
CA LYS A 79 6.33 -9.43 -12.61
C LYS A 79 7.44 -9.91 -11.67
N ARG A 80 8.71 -9.85 -12.10
CA ARG A 80 9.84 -10.22 -11.22
C ARG A 80 9.97 -9.27 -10.03
N PHE A 81 9.70 -7.98 -10.21
CA PHE A 81 9.64 -7.01 -9.12
C PHE A 81 8.51 -7.39 -8.13
N ALA A 82 7.32 -7.72 -8.64
CA ALA A 82 6.17 -8.14 -7.86
C ALA A 82 6.48 -9.37 -7.00
N ASP A 83 7.07 -10.42 -7.56
CA ASP A 83 7.37 -11.67 -6.83
C ASP A 83 8.28 -11.45 -5.62
N ILE A 84 9.33 -10.63 -5.80
CA ILE A 84 10.28 -10.27 -4.75
C ILE A 84 9.58 -9.47 -3.65
N HIS A 85 8.80 -8.45 -4.03
CA HIS A 85 8.15 -7.57 -3.08
C HIS A 85 6.95 -8.21 -2.39
N LEU A 86 6.17 -9.06 -3.06
CA LEU A 86 5.06 -9.82 -2.47
C LEU A 86 5.56 -10.73 -1.35
N SER A 87 6.68 -11.42 -1.57
CA SER A 87 7.30 -12.27 -0.54
C SER A 87 7.70 -11.45 0.70
N ARG A 88 8.25 -10.26 0.51
CA ARG A 88 8.63 -9.36 1.61
C ARG A 88 7.40 -8.82 2.35
N VAL A 89 6.42 -8.31 1.63
CA VAL A 89 5.20 -7.73 2.22
C VAL A 89 4.39 -8.80 2.95
N ALA A 90 4.28 -10.00 2.39
CA ALA A 90 3.62 -11.12 3.06
C ALA A 90 4.32 -11.55 4.35
N ALA A 91 5.66 -11.48 4.41
CA ALA A 91 6.41 -11.73 5.63
C ALA A 91 6.12 -10.67 6.71
N GLU A 92 6.05 -9.39 6.31
CA GLU A 92 5.68 -8.29 7.21
C GLU A 92 4.24 -8.43 7.74
N LEU A 93 3.29 -8.78 6.86
CA LEU A 93 1.90 -9.06 7.23
C LEU A 93 1.81 -10.20 8.24
N ARG A 94 2.43 -11.35 7.95
CA ARG A 94 2.46 -12.49 8.87
C ARG A 94 3.08 -12.10 10.21
N SER A 95 4.24 -11.45 10.20
CA SER A 95 4.92 -11.02 11.42
C SER A 95 4.09 -10.05 12.25
N ALA A 96 3.28 -9.18 11.62
CA ALA A 96 2.45 -8.22 12.33
C ALA A 96 1.25 -8.89 13.02
N VAL A 97 0.70 -9.97 12.46
CA VAL A 97 -0.55 -10.57 12.96
C VAL A 97 -0.38 -11.93 13.62
N GLN A 98 0.75 -12.62 13.48
CA GLN A 98 0.95 -14.00 13.96
C GLN A 98 0.67 -14.18 15.46
N HIS A 99 1.05 -13.19 16.26
CA HIS A 99 0.86 -13.18 17.71
C HIS A 99 0.04 -11.97 18.18
N LEU A 100 -0.73 -11.36 17.27
CA LEU A 100 -1.50 -10.16 17.58
C LEU A 100 -2.72 -10.51 18.42
N ALA A 101 -2.74 -9.97 19.63
CA ALA A 101 -3.92 -9.95 20.50
C ALA A 101 -4.95 -8.96 19.95
N VAL A 102 -6.23 -9.23 20.17
CA VAL A 102 -7.31 -8.37 19.64
C VAL A 102 -7.28 -6.98 20.26
N GLU A 103 -6.83 -6.89 21.51
CA GLU A 103 -6.69 -5.65 22.28
C GLU A 103 -5.63 -4.70 21.70
N ASP A 104 -4.57 -5.26 21.10
CA ASP A 104 -3.45 -4.49 20.52
C ASP A 104 -3.63 -4.27 19.01
N ALA A 105 -4.73 -4.78 18.43
CA ALA A 105 -4.87 -4.84 16.98
C ALA A 105 -5.01 -3.48 16.32
N ALA A 106 -5.64 -2.52 17.00
CA ALA A 106 -5.81 -1.14 16.51
C ALA A 106 -4.45 -0.46 16.22
N ASP A 107 -3.42 -0.73 17.03
CA ASP A 107 -2.08 -0.16 16.84
C ASP A 107 -1.39 -0.68 15.58
N GLN A 108 -1.79 -1.85 15.08
CA GLN A 108 -1.26 -2.43 13.85
C GLN A 108 -1.99 -1.97 12.58
N LEU A 109 -3.14 -1.28 12.68
CA LEU A 109 -3.93 -0.85 11.51
C LEU A 109 -3.11 -0.07 10.47
N PRO A 110 -2.27 0.92 10.83
CA PRO A 110 -1.50 1.67 9.83
C PRO A 110 -0.50 0.77 9.08
N LYS A 111 0.09 -0.22 9.76
CA LYS A 111 1.01 -1.17 9.14
C LYS A 111 0.26 -2.15 8.23
N LEU A 112 -0.85 -2.71 8.73
CA LEU A 112 -1.70 -3.66 8.01
C LEU A 112 -2.26 -3.04 6.73
N SER A 113 -2.84 -1.83 6.82
CA SER A 113 -3.36 -1.08 5.67
C SER A 113 -2.28 -0.82 4.61
N ARG A 114 -1.08 -0.37 5.02
CA ARG A 114 0.05 -0.15 4.11
C ARG A 114 0.44 -1.42 3.36
N ASP A 115 0.52 -2.54 4.08
CA ASP A 115 1.00 -3.79 3.52
C ASP A 115 -0.07 -4.43 2.61
N ILE A 116 -1.37 -4.31 2.94
CA ILE A 116 -2.50 -4.68 2.07
C ILE A 116 -2.50 -3.86 0.76
N ASP A 117 -2.39 -2.53 0.85
CA ASP A 117 -2.29 -1.65 -0.32
C ASP A 117 -1.09 -2.04 -1.21
N SER A 118 0.03 -2.41 -0.58
CA SER A 118 1.22 -2.85 -1.30
C SER A 118 0.97 -4.15 -2.06
N VAL A 119 0.27 -5.12 -1.45
CA VAL A 119 -0.13 -6.34 -2.16
C VAL A 119 -1.04 -6.01 -3.34
N GLN A 120 -2.06 -5.17 -3.17
CA GLN A 120 -2.96 -4.77 -4.26
C GLN A 120 -2.21 -4.20 -5.46
N LEU A 121 -1.23 -3.32 -5.22
CA LEU A 121 -0.41 -2.72 -6.27
C LEU A 121 0.47 -3.75 -6.99
N LEU A 122 1.02 -4.73 -6.26
CA LEU A 122 1.93 -5.74 -6.81
C LEU A 122 1.18 -6.89 -7.50
N ALA A 123 -0.03 -7.18 -7.06
CA ALA A 123 -0.82 -8.30 -7.53
C ALA A 123 -1.40 -8.11 -8.94
N GLY A 124 -1.24 -6.93 -9.56
CA GLY A 124 -1.75 -6.66 -10.92
C GLY A 124 -1.17 -7.57 -12.03
N ALA A 125 -0.11 -8.32 -11.75
CA ALA A 125 0.43 -9.35 -12.65
C ALA A 125 -0.27 -10.73 -12.51
N TYR A 126 -1.24 -10.83 -11.60
CA TYR A 126 -1.92 -12.06 -11.21
C TYR A 126 -3.44 -11.91 -11.43
N GLY A 127 -4.07 -12.99 -11.89
CA GLY A 127 -5.51 -13.02 -12.17
C GLY A 127 -6.35 -13.37 -10.94
N ASP A 128 -7.36 -14.21 -11.13
CA ASP A 128 -8.41 -14.49 -10.13
C ASP A 128 -7.90 -15.06 -8.80
N ALA A 129 -6.69 -15.63 -8.77
CA ALA A 129 -6.08 -16.17 -7.55
C ALA A 129 -5.76 -15.10 -6.48
N VAL A 130 -5.76 -13.81 -6.84
CA VAL A 130 -5.45 -12.70 -5.91
C VAL A 130 -6.59 -12.45 -4.93
N ALA A 131 -7.83 -12.44 -5.42
CA ALA A 131 -8.97 -11.96 -4.66
C ALA A 131 -9.21 -12.79 -3.38
N PRO A 132 -9.24 -14.13 -3.42
CA PRO A 132 -9.44 -14.94 -2.20
C PRO A 132 -8.31 -14.78 -1.18
N TRP A 133 -7.07 -14.57 -1.66
CA TRP A 133 -5.94 -14.34 -0.77
C TRP A 133 -6.08 -13.00 -0.05
N LEU A 134 -6.40 -11.94 -0.79
CA LEU A 134 -6.49 -10.58 -0.29
C LEU A 134 -7.70 -10.35 0.61
N GLU A 135 -8.84 -10.99 0.29
CA GLU A 135 -10.09 -10.90 1.04
C GLU A 135 -9.87 -11.22 2.53
N ASN A 136 -9.15 -12.30 2.85
CA ASN A 136 -8.85 -12.65 4.25
C ASN A 136 -8.13 -11.55 5.03
N TRP A 137 -7.22 -10.82 4.37
CA TRP A 137 -6.50 -9.70 5.01
C TRP A 137 -7.38 -8.45 5.13
N GLN A 138 -8.23 -8.20 4.13
CA GLN A 138 -9.17 -7.07 4.14
C GLN A 138 -10.28 -7.26 5.18
N GLU A 139 -10.80 -8.47 5.34
CA GLU A 139 -11.77 -8.78 6.39
C GLU A 139 -11.13 -8.70 7.78
N LEU A 140 -9.87 -9.13 7.94
CA LEU A 140 -9.14 -8.91 9.18
C LEU A 140 -8.99 -7.42 9.48
N GLN A 141 -8.62 -6.60 8.50
CA GLN A 141 -8.54 -5.15 8.65
C GLN A 141 -9.89 -4.56 9.08
N ARG A 142 -10.98 -4.92 8.40
CA ARG A 142 -12.34 -4.46 8.73
C ARG A 142 -12.76 -4.87 10.14
N ALA A 143 -12.44 -6.10 10.55
CA ALA A 143 -12.73 -6.57 11.90
C ALA A 143 -12.03 -5.69 12.96
N ILE A 144 -10.79 -5.28 12.71
CA ILE A 144 -10.05 -4.39 13.61
C ILE A 144 -10.62 -2.97 13.58
N GLU A 145 -10.93 -2.43 12.39
CA GLU A 145 -11.50 -1.08 12.24
C GLU A 145 -12.85 -0.92 12.94
N HIS A 146 -13.63 -2.00 13.06
CA HIS A 146 -14.95 -2.02 13.69
C HIS A 146 -15.00 -2.62 15.11
N ASP A 147 -13.85 -2.99 15.70
CA ASP A 147 -13.76 -3.77 16.96
C ASP A 147 -14.65 -5.03 16.96
N ASP A 148 -14.78 -5.68 15.80
CA ASP A 148 -15.54 -6.93 15.66
C ASP A 148 -14.69 -8.15 16.07
N ARG A 149 -14.70 -8.39 17.38
CA ARG A 149 -13.95 -9.48 18.01
C ARG A 149 -14.46 -10.87 17.62
N SER A 150 -15.71 -10.96 17.15
CA SER A 150 -16.33 -12.26 16.84
C SER A 150 -15.69 -12.93 15.62
N VAL A 151 -15.22 -12.13 14.66
CA VAL A 151 -14.63 -12.59 13.41
C VAL A 151 -13.11 -12.38 13.33
N PHE A 152 -12.54 -11.57 14.22
CA PHE A 152 -11.10 -11.27 14.25
C PHE A 152 -10.22 -12.54 14.22
N GLU A 153 -10.43 -13.47 15.16
CA GLU A 153 -9.64 -14.71 15.23
C GLU A 153 -9.84 -15.61 14.01
N TYR A 154 -11.04 -15.62 13.45
CA TYR A 154 -11.35 -16.38 12.24
C TYR A 154 -10.53 -15.86 11.05
N PHE A 155 -10.63 -14.56 10.74
CA PHE A 155 -9.93 -13.98 9.60
C PHE A 155 -8.41 -13.95 9.81
N ARG A 156 -7.92 -13.76 11.05
CA ARG A 156 -6.49 -13.87 11.35
C ARG A 156 -5.94 -15.25 10.98
N ARG A 157 -6.66 -16.32 11.35
CA ARG A 157 -6.26 -17.69 11.01
C ARG A 157 -6.33 -17.96 9.51
N GLN A 158 -7.39 -17.51 8.83
CA GLN A 158 -7.52 -17.66 7.39
C GLN A 158 -6.40 -16.92 6.64
N ALA A 159 -6.12 -15.67 7.01
CA ALA A 159 -5.04 -14.87 6.44
C ALA A 159 -3.65 -15.52 6.62
N LEU A 160 -3.38 -16.07 7.80
CA LEU A 160 -2.13 -16.76 8.09
C LEU A 160 -1.99 -18.10 7.35
N ALA A 161 -3.10 -18.82 7.17
CA ALA A 161 -3.15 -20.11 6.47
C ALA A 161 -3.13 -19.97 4.94
N ALA A 162 -3.49 -18.80 4.39
CA ALA A 162 -3.57 -18.59 2.95
C ALA A 162 -2.23 -18.82 2.24
N GLU A 163 -2.25 -19.73 1.26
CA GLU A 163 -1.09 -20.06 0.44
C GLU A 163 -0.71 -18.90 -0.50
N PRO A 164 0.59 -18.62 -0.70
CA PRO A 164 1.03 -17.63 -1.68
C PRO A 164 0.59 -17.96 -3.11
N PHE A 165 -0.04 -16.98 -3.77
CA PHE A 165 -0.42 -17.06 -5.20
C PHE A 165 0.73 -16.71 -6.15
N TRP A 166 1.81 -16.13 -5.65
CA TRP A 166 2.96 -15.70 -6.45
C TRP A 166 4.08 -16.75 -6.49
N LEU A 167 5.04 -16.56 -7.41
CA LEU A 167 6.25 -17.36 -7.45
C LEU A 167 7.17 -16.96 -6.30
N HIS A 168 7.52 -17.90 -5.43
CA HIS A 168 8.47 -17.69 -4.34
C HIS A 168 9.48 -18.84 -4.28
N SER A 169 10.62 -18.61 -3.61
CA SER A 169 11.75 -19.56 -3.54
C SER A 169 11.42 -20.92 -2.90
N GLY A 170 10.24 -21.07 -2.29
CA GLY A 170 9.73 -22.32 -1.71
C GLY A 170 8.88 -23.17 -2.66
N LYS A 171 8.48 -22.64 -3.84
CA LYS A 171 7.88 -23.41 -4.92
C LYS A 171 8.96 -23.71 -5.96
N ARG A 172 9.59 -24.88 -5.82
CA ARG A 172 10.38 -25.54 -6.87
C ARG A 172 9.62 -26.76 -7.36
#